data_AF-A0A8T9FW23-F1
#
_entry.id   AF-A0A8T9FW23-F1
#
_cell.length_a   1.000
_cell.length_b   1.000
_cell.length_c   1.000
_cell.angle_alpha   90.00
_cell.angle_beta   90.00
_cell.angle_gamma   90.00
#
_symmetry.space_group_name_H-M   'P 1'
#
loop_
_entity.id
_entity.type
_entity.pdbx_description
1 polymer ?
#
loop_
_entity_poly.entity_id
_entity_poly.type
_entity_poly.pdbx_seq_one_letter_code
_entity_poly.pdbx_strand_id
1 'polypeptide(L)'
;MKALVSKLATALARWRTWIVNGLLALAVVLPEIANSPEILAIVPREWQRWFLAGVFLLNIWMRPRPAVLAGDPEVQAKKVAAK
;
A
#
# COMPACT_ATOMS: atom_id res chain seq x y z
N MET A 1 22.11 0.51 16.82
CA MET A 1 21.06 1.43 16.29
C MET A 1 20.94 1.39 14.76
N LYS A 2 21.97 1.71 13.98
CA LYS A 2 21.88 1.75 12.49
C LYS A 2 21.35 0.47 11.84
N ALA A 3 21.76 -0.70 12.34
CA ALA A 3 21.30 -2.00 11.82
C ALA A 3 19.82 -2.32 12.12
N LEU A 4 19.26 -1.76 13.20
CA LEU A 4 17.84 -1.93 13.53
C LEU A 4 16.99 -1.04 12.62
N VAL A 5 17.43 0.20 12.40
CA VAL A 5 16.79 1.16 11.51
C VAL A 5 16.76 0.66 10.07
N SER A 6 17.85 0.06 9.57
CA SER A 6 17.88 -0.50 8.21
C SER A 6 16.95 -1.70 8.04
N LYS A 7 16.85 -2.59 9.04
CA LYS A 7 15.90 -3.71 9.03
C LYS A 7 14.45 -3.22 9.03
N LEU A 8 14.13 -2.23 9.85
CA LEU A 8 12.80 -1.61 9.91
C LEU A 8 12.44 -0.90 8.60
N ALA A 9 13.37 -0.16 8.01
CA ALA A 9 13.15 0.49 6.71
C ALA A 9 12.87 -0.53 5.59
N THR A 10 13.62 -1.64 5.56
CA THR A 10 13.40 -2.74 4.61
C THR A 10 12.04 -3.42 4.83
N ALA A 11 11.69 -3.69 6.09
CA ALA A 11 10.38 -4.27 6.42
C ALA A 11 9.24 -3.32 6.02
N LEU A 12 9.34 -2.03 6.36
CA LEU A 12 8.35 -1.02 5.98
C LEU A 12 8.22 -0.91 4.45
N ALA A 13 9.34 -0.90 3.72
CA ALA A 13 9.33 -0.83 2.26
C ALA A 13 8.64 -2.05 1.61
N ARG A 14 8.75 -3.23 2.22
CA ARG A 14 8.06 -4.46 1.79
C ARG A 14 6.57 -4.47 2.14
N TRP A 15 6.22 -3.95 3.32
CA TRP A 15 4.85 -3.96 3.82
C TRP A 15 4.02 -2.72 3.44
N ARG A 16 4.64 -1.66 2.89
CA ARG A 16 3.96 -0.39 2.56
C ARG A 16 2.67 -0.59 1.76
N THR A 17 2.71 -1.52 0.80
CA THR A 17 1.58 -1.84 -0.07
C THR A 17 0.44 -2.46 0.73
N TRP A 18 0.74 -3.45 1.56
CA TRP A 18 -0.23 -4.13 2.39
C TRP A 18 -0.83 -3.19 3.43
N ILE A 19 0.00 -2.33 4.05
CA ILE A 19 -0.44 -1.33 5.02
C ILE A 19 -1.41 -0.34 4.37
N VAL A 20 -1.04 0.25 3.23
CA VAL A 20 -1.89 1.25 2.58
C VAL A 20 -3.14 0.63 1.96
N ASN A 21 -3.05 -0.57 1.40
CA ASN A 21 -4.24 -1.29 0.93
C ASN A 21 -5.17 -1.66 2.10
N GLY A 22 -4.63 -2.08 3.24
CA GLY A 22 -5.41 -2.37 4.44
C GLY A 22 -6.11 -1.12 4.97
N LEU A 23 -5.40 0.02 5.03
CA LEU A 23 -5.98 1.30 5.43
C LEU A 23 -7.06 1.78 4.46
N LEU A 24 -6.87 1.61 3.15
CA LEU A 24 -7.88 1.95 2.15
C LEU A 24 -9.11 1.05 2.25
N ALA A 25 -8.92 -0.26 2.44
CA ALA A 25 -10.01 -1.19 2.64
C ALA A 25 -10.82 -0.81 3.90
N LEU A 26 -10.14 -0.46 4.99
CA LEU A 26 -10.80 0.06 6.19
C LEU A 26 -11.53 1.38 5.91
N ALA A 27 -10.91 2.33 5.20
CA ALA A 27 -11.56 3.60 4.88
C ALA A 27 -12.84 3.45 4.05
N VAL A 28 -12.93 2.40 3.24
CA VAL A 28 -14.12 2.08 2.44
C VAL A 28 -15.17 1.31 3.25
N VAL A 29 -14.76 0.28 4.00
CA VAL A 29 -15.68 -0.69 4.61
C VAL A 29 -16.10 -0.30 6.04
N LEU A 30 -15.22 0.37 6.79
CA LEU A 30 -15.47 0.75 8.19
C LEU A 30 -16.71 1.65 8.37
N PRO A 31 -16.99 2.64 7.49
CA PRO A 31 -18.22 3.43 7.57
C PRO A 31 -19.51 2.60 7.51
N GLU A 32 -19.54 1.57 6.65
CA GLU A 32 -20.67 0.66 6.51
C GLU A 32 -20.81 -0.24 7.75
N ILE A 33 -19.70 -0.80 8.24
CA ILE A 33 -19.69 -1.64 9.45
C ILE A 33 -20.15 -0.85 10.69
N ALA A 34 -19.76 0.41 10.80
CA ALA A 34 -20.07 1.26 11.93
C ALA A 34 -21.55 1.69 12.00
N ASN A 35 -22.38 1.42 10.98
CA ASN A 35 -23.79 1.81 10.90
C ASN A 35 -24.04 3.29 11.28
N SER A 36 -23.06 4.16 10.98
CA SER A 36 -23.14 5.58 11.30
C SER A 36 -23.40 6.36 10.00
N PRO A 37 -24.66 6.75 9.73
CA PRO A 37 -25.01 7.48 8.51
C PRO A 37 -24.34 8.87 8.42
N GLU A 38 -23.79 9.36 9.53
CA GLU A 38 -23.01 10.60 9.60
C GLU A 38 -21.59 10.43 9.04
N ILE A 39 -21.02 9.21 9.08
CA ILE A 39 -19.73 8.92 8.46
C ILE A 39 -19.85 8.87 6.93
N LEU A 40 -21.01 8.48 6.40
CA LEU A 40 -21.33 8.62 4.97
C LEU A 40 -21.47 10.09 4.53
N ALA A 41 -21.53 11.05 5.47
CA ALA A 41 -21.47 12.49 5.18
C ALA A 41 -20.03 13.02 5.04
N ILE A 42 -19.00 12.24 5.41
CA ILE A 42 -17.59 12.65 5.30
C ILE A 42 -17.17 12.78 3.84
N VAL A 43 -17.68 11.90 2.96
CA VAL A 43 -17.45 11.98 1.51
C VAL A 43 -18.79 12.34 0.84
N PRO A 44 -18.96 13.60 0.39
CA PRO A 44 -20.20 14.02 -0.24
C PRO A 44 -20.52 13.16 -1.47
N ARG A 45 -21.81 13.00 -1.77
CA ARG A 45 -22.28 12.04 -2.78
C ARG A 45 -21.65 12.28 -4.16
N GLU A 46 -21.45 13.53 -4.57
CA GLU A 46 -20.76 13.85 -5.84
C GLU A 46 -19.27 13.42 -5.88
N TRP A 47 -18.63 13.25 -4.73
CA TRP A 47 -17.22 12.87 -4.59
C TRP A 47 -17.01 11.35 -4.45
N GLN A 48 -18.05 10.57 -4.15
CA GLN A 48 -17.93 9.13 -3.89
C GLN A 48 -17.25 8.37 -5.06
N ARG A 49 -17.61 8.70 -6.31
CA ARG A 49 -16.99 8.11 -7.50
C ARG A 49 -15.49 8.41 -7.61
N TRP A 50 -15.09 9.63 -7.24
CA TRP A 50 -13.69 10.08 -7.28
C TRP A 50 -12.89 9.50 -6.11
N PHE A 51 -13.52 9.37 -4.95
CA PHE A 51 -12.95 8.67 -3.80
C PHE A 51 -12.64 7.21 -4.13
N LEU A 52 -13.61 6.47 -4.68
CA LEU A 52 -13.40 5.10 -5.16
C LEU A 52 -12.31 5.01 -6.25
N ALA A 53 -12.34 5.90 -7.24
CA ALA A 53 -11.29 5.97 -8.26
C ALA A 53 -9.91 6.25 -7.65
N GLY A 54 -9.84 7.12 -6.64
CA GLY A 54 -8.63 7.41 -5.88
C GLY A 54 -8.12 6.20 -5.11
N VAL A 55 -9.00 5.44 -4.46
CA VAL A 55 -8.66 4.17 -3.80
C VAL A 55 -8.07 3.17 -4.80
N PHE A 56 -8.69 3.01 -5.97
CA PHE A 56 -8.19 2.14 -7.04
C PHE A 56 -6.84 2.62 -7.60
N LEU A 57 -6.67 3.92 -7.83
CA LEU A 57 -5.41 4.50 -8.31
C LEU A 57 -4.29 4.30 -7.29
N LEU A 58 -4.57 4.53 -6.00
CA LEU A 58 -3.64 4.23 -4.91
C LEU A 58 -3.29 2.74 -4.89
N ASN A 59 -4.27 1.85 -5.02
CA ASN A 59 -4.04 0.41 -5.07
C ASN A 59 -3.14 0.02 -6.25
N ILE A 60 -3.34 0.61 -7.44
CA ILE A 60 -2.51 0.38 -8.64
C ILE A 60 -1.10 0.94 -8.46
N TRP A 61 -0.96 2.17 -7.95
CA TRP A 61 0.35 2.77 -7.66
C TRP A 61 1.12 2.01 -6.59
N MET A 62 0.39 1.51 -5.60
CA MET A 62 0.94 0.71 -4.51
C MET A 62 1.07 -0.75 -4.87
N ARG A 63 0.58 -1.20 -6.04
CA ARG A 63 0.59 -2.62 -6.46
C ARG A 63 1.95 -3.24 -6.12
N PRO A 64 1.98 -4.41 -5.46
CA PRO A 64 3.23 -5.03 -5.10
C PRO A 64 3.99 -5.36 -6.39
N ARG A 65 4.89 -4.48 -6.78
CA ARG A 65 6.03 -4.89 -7.58
C ARG A 65 6.86 -5.75 -6.65
N PRO A 66 7.43 -6.88 -7.10
CA PRO A 66 8.36 -7.61 -6.27
C PRO A 66 9.33 -6.55 -5.73
N ALA A 67 9.39 -6.42 -4.40
CA ALA A 67 10.14 -5.37 -3.72
C ALA A 67 11.61 -5.79 -3.75
N VAL A 68 12.08 -5.97 -4.98
CA VAL A 68 13.37 -6.47 -5.37
C VAL A 68 14.34 -5.37 -5.03
N LEU A 69 14.89 -5.45 -3.83
CA LEU A 69 15.96 -4.58 -3.39
C LEU A 69 17.24 -5.00 -4.09
N ALA A 70 18.15 -4.06 -4.31
CA ALA A 70 19.41 -4.35 -4.99
C ALA A 70 20.25 -5.46 -4.32
N GLY A 71 19.98 -5.73 -3.03
CA GLY A 71 20.59 -6.80 -2.27
C GLY A 71 19.87 -8.16 -2.32
N ASP A 72 18.68 -8.25 -2.92
CA ASP A 72 17.92 -9.50 -2.96
C ASP A 72 18.62 -10.53 -3.89
N PRO A 73 18.65 -11.82 -3.52
CA PRO A 73 19.38 -12.87 -4.27
C PRO A 73 18.98 -12.96 -5.74
N GLU A 74 17.69 -12.72 -6.03
CA GLU A 74 17.10 -12.71 -7.38
C GLU A 74 17.63 -11.58 -8.28
N VAL A 75 18.16 -10.48 -7.72
CA VAL A 75 18.87 -9.42 -8.46
C VAL A 75 20.30 -9.79 -8.73
N GLN A 76 20.94 -10.36 -7.71
CA GLN A 76 22.36 -10.68 -7.75
C GLN A 76 22.63 -11.78 -8.78
N ALA A 77 21.76 -12.80 -8.84
CA ALA A 77 21.82 -13.86 -9.84
C ALA A 77 21.72 -13.33 -11.28
N LYS A 78 20.86 -12.33 -11.53
CA LYS A 78 20.75 -11.69 -12.86
C LYS A 78 21.98 -10.87 -13.25
N LYS A 79 22.67 -10.24 -12.30
CA LYS A 79 23.92 -9.51 -12.57
C LYS A 79 25.08 -10.42 -12.96
N VAL A 80 25.13 -11.63 -12.39
CA VAL A 80 26.17 -12.63 -12.71
C VAL A 80 25.91 -13.26 -14.07
N ALA A 81 24.65 -13.50 -14.44
CA ALA A 81 24.28 -14.09 -15.73
C ALA A 81 24.33 -13.11 -16.92
N ALA A 82 24.33 -11.79 -16.67
CA ALA A 82 24.40 -10.74 -17.69
C ALA A 82 25.84 -10.23 -17.94
N LYS A 83 26.85 -10.89 -17.36
CA LYS A 83 28.26 -10.54 -17.44
C LYS A 83 29.03 -11.67 -18.11
#